data_AF-A0A2X3B309-F1
#
_entry.id   AF-A0A2X3B309-F1
#
_cell.length_a   1.000
_cell.length_b   1.000
_cell.length_c   1.000
_cell.angle_alpha   90.00
_cell.angle_beta   90.00
_cell.angle_gamma   90.00
#
_symmetry.space_group_name_H-M   'P 1'
#
loop_
_entity.id
_entity.type
_entity.pdbx_description
1 polymer ?
#
loop_
_entity_poly.entity_id
_entity_poly.type
_entity_poly.pdbx_seq_one_letter_code
_entity_poly.pdbx_strand_id
1 'polypeptide(L)'
;MKKSLLKNPLFWLILLVPLSAVILKLDGVLLRNYEFFIIPYFWIELCLFVVIILAFLRAKKHKLFFAYISIIPLCLCIGEIWGYFHQPQSTNKCQMQSFGNYNTDYVARDFITGYKANPNTKAQSKRMSGDEVIYDVIYESGENGYRKTPNSNANSQKCIVLFGDSFTTGEGVQGDETLGFYLNEYLKHSHKIINLGFHGYGPHQALALLQSTAVQEQTNDCQKIIAFYESIPQHIERANGFSPWEDRNAPRFRLSDGKIEWINKEKNLWSKLKNKLFYQLKKSYFFMYLQPRYKPKKAYNDLYFGILSEMDKTLQEQLGTRLHFILIDSHNLSDEREKQDERAIKEWLKNQDFPYFFASSMINDFATNRLKYAIHACDLHPNALMNSLLAKSLAQFIESSADSGVLDSTHLESNSRISQ
;
A
#
# COMPACT_ATOMS: atom_id res chain seq x y z
N MET A 1 55.57 21.70 -14.36
CA MET A 1 55.34 20.25 -14.50
C MET A 1 53.89 19.90 -14.11
N LYS A 2 52.93 20.01 -15.04
CA LYS A 2 51.57 19.51 -14.82
C LYS A 2 51.63 17.98 -14.81
N LYS A 3 51.66 17.34 -13.63
CA LYS A 3 51.30 15.91 -13.55
C LYS A 3 49.90 15.83 -14.15
N SER A 4 49.79 15.22 -15.34
CA SER A 4 48.54 15.02 -16.06
C SER A 4 47.48 14.50 -15.08
N LEU A 5 46.44 15.28 -14.82
CA LEU A 5 45.32 14.94 -13.91
C LEU A 5 44.77 13.54 -14.22
N LEU A 6 44.76 13.16 -15.50
CA LEU A 6 44.36 11.83 -16.02
C LEU A 6 45.22 10.66 -15.49
N LYS A 7 46.41 10.91 -14.95
CA LYS A 7 47.29 9.88 -14.37
C LYS A 7 47.01 9.61 -12.89
N ASN A 8 46.21 10.46 -12.23
CA ASN A 8 45.88 10.29 -10.81
C ASN A 8 44.61 9.44 -10.64
N PRO A 9 44.65 8.26 -10.02
CA PRO A 9 43.45 7.44 -9.79
C PRO A 9 42.38 8.17 -8.94
N LEU A 10 42.79 9.13 -8.09
CA LEU A 10 41.85 9.95 -7.32
C LEU A 10 40.96 10.82 -8.23
N PHE A 11 41.48 11.27 -9.37
CA PHE A 11 40.71 12.03 -10.36
C PHE A 11 39.56 11.20 -10.95
N TRP A 12 39.84 9.93 -11.27
CA TRP A 12 38.84 9.01 -11.82
C TRP A 12 37.79 8.59 -10.79
N LEU A 13 38.17 8.43 -9.51
CA LEU A 13 37.21 8.22 -8.43
C LEU A 13 36.27 9.41 -8.24
N ILE A 14 36.78 10.64 -8.32
CA ILE A 14 35.96 11.85 -8.24
C ILE A 14 35.01 11.96 -9.45
N LEU A 15 35.49 11.63 -10.65
CA LEU A 15 34.65 11.61 -11.86
C LEU A 15 33.57 10.52 -11.87
N LEU A 16 33.75 9.45 -11.09
CA LEU A 16 32.75 8.38 -11.00
C LEU A 16 31.44 8.88 -10.40
N VAL A 17 31.46 9.85 -9.49
CA VAL A 17 30.26 10.40 -8.84
C VAL A 17 29.29 11.03 -9.86
N PRO A 18 29.69 12.03 -10.69
CA PRO A 18 28.81 12.56 -11.72
C PRO A 18 28.47 11.53 -12.80
N LEU A 19 29.39 10.61 -13.14
CA LEU A 19 29.12 9.54 -14.11
C LEU A 19 28.00 8.61 -13.64
N SER A 20 28.01 8.21 -12.36
CA SER A 20 26.94 7.39 -11.77
C SER A 20 25.58 8.09 -11.84
N ALA A 21 25.54 9.40 -11.61
CA ALA A 21 24.31 10.17 -11.76
C ALA A 21 23.80 10.20 -13.21
N VAL A 22 24.70 10.26 -14.19
CA VAL A 22 24.37 10.18 -15.61
C VAL A 22 23.82 8.80 -15.97
N ILE A 23 24.47 7.72 -15.52
CA ILE A 23 24.01 6.33 -15.77
C ILE A 23 22.61 6.11 -15.19
N LEU A 24 22.37 6.53 -13.94
CA LEU A 24 21.07 6.41 -13.29
C LEU A 24 19.96 7.22 -13.96
N LYS A 25 20.31 8.35 -14.59
CA LYS A 25 19.38 9.17 -15.36
C LYS A 25 19.10 8.55 -16.73
N LEU A 26 20.13 8.01 -17.38
CA LEU A 26 20.02 7.34 -18.68
C LEU A 26 19.10 6.14 -18.58
N ASP A 27 19.29 5.28 -17.58
CA ASP A 27 18.39 4.13 -17.32
C ASP A 27 16.93 4.57 -17.18
N GLY A 28 16.66 5.64 -16.42
CA GLY A 28 15.30 6.16 -16.28
C GLY A 28 14.69 6.76 -17.56
N VAL A 29 15.51 7.27 -18.48
CA VAL A 29 15.05 7.76 -19.80
C VAL A 29 14.80 6.58 -20.74
N LEU A 30 15.69 5.59 -20.74
CA LEU A 30 15.56 4.39 -21.57
C LEU A 30 14.33 3.58 -21.18
N LEU A 31 14.11 3.38 -19.88
CA LEU A 31 12.93 2.71 -19.37
C LEU A 31 11.64 3.43 -19.79
N ARG A 32 11.60 4.75 -19.65
CA ARG A 32 10.40 5.54 -19.95
C ARG A 32 10.05 5.56 -21.43
N ASN A 33 11.05 5.66 -22.30
CA ASN A 33 10.83 5.92 -23.73
C ASN A 33 10.89 4.65 -24.58
N TYR A 34 11.55 3.59 -24.09
CA TYR A 34 11.86 2.39 -24.87
C TYR A 34 11.65 1.08 -24.10
N GLU A 35 11.12 1.12 -22.86
CA GLU A 35 10.89 -0.05 -22.01
C GLU A 35 12.15 -0.93 -21.80
N PHE A 36 13.32 -0.32 -21.91
CA PHE A 36 14.61 -1.00 -21.90
C PHE A 36 15.42 -0.65 -20.65
N PHE A 37 15.96 -1.65 -19.97
CA PHE A 37 16.78 -1.51 -18.75
C PHE A 37 18.25 -1.77 -19.06
N ILE A 38 19.14 -0.92 -18.53
CA ILE A 38 20.59 -1.12 -18.68
C ILE A 38 21.26 -1.73 -17.46
N ILE A 39 20.51 -2.03 -16.39
CA ILE A 39 21.05 -2.50 -15.10
C ILE A 39 22.09 -1.48 -14.59
N PRO A 40 21.65 -0.28 -14.15
CA PRO A 40 22.54 0.86 -13.96
C PRO A 40 23.65 0.60 -12.93
N TYR A 41 23.36 -0.20 -11.90
CA TYR A 41 24.33 -0.54 -10.86
C TYR A 41 25.46 -1.45 -11.37
N PHE A 42 25.18 -2.36 -12.31
CA PHE A 42 26.22 -3.15 -12.97
C PHE A 42 27.26 -2.24 -13.65
N TRP A 43 26.83 -1.22 -14.40
CA TRP A 43 27.74 -0.31 -15.08
C TRP A 43 28.53 0.58 -14.11
N ILE A 44 27.87 1.07 -13.05
CA ILE A 44 28.52 1.88 -12.02
C ILE A 44 29.64 1.08 -11.33
N GLU A 45 29.35 -0.17 -10.97
CA GLU A 45 30.29 -1.06 -10.31
C GLU A 45 31.41 -1.50 -11.25
N LEU A 46 31.10 -1.75 -12.53
CA LEU A 46 32.11 -2.06 -13.55
C LEU A 46 33.07 -0.88 -13.76
N CYS A 47 32.55 0.35 -13.83
CA CYS A 47 33.39 1.55 -13.87
C CYS A 47 34.29 1.65 -12.62
N LEU A 48 33.74 1.39 -11.43
CA LEU A 48 34.52 1.41 -10.18
C LEU A 48 35.61 0.34 -10.17
N PHE A 49 35.28 -0.88 -10.63
CA PHE A 49 36.24 -1.97 -10.80
C PHE A 49 37.40 -1.56 -11.73
N VAL A 50 37.08 -1.02 -12.92
CA VAL A 50 38.09 -0.56 -13.88
C VAL A 50 38.98 0.53 -13.29
N VAL A 51 38.42 1.51 -12.56
CA VAL A 51 39.20 2.56 -11.89
C VAL A 51 40.18 1.97 -10.86
N ILE A 52 39.74 1.00 -10.06
CA ILE A 52 40.59 0.33 -9.08
C ILE A 52 41.68 -0.50 -9.77
N ILE A 53 41.37 -1.21 -10.86
CA ILE A 53 42.37 -1.97 -11.64
C ILE A 53 43.40 -1.02 -12.27
N LEU A 54 42.98 0.12 -12.81
CA LEU A 54 43.91 1.14 -13.32
C LEU A 54 44.80 1.70 -12.20
N ALA A 55 44.28 1.86 -10.98
CA ALA A 55 45.06 2.24 -9.81
C ALA A 55 46.06 1.14 -9.43
N PHE A 56 45.64 -0.13 -9.40
CA PHE A 56 46.47 -1.31 -9.16
C PHE A 56 47.65 -1.39 -10.12
N LEU A 57 47.40 -1.27 -11.43
CA LEU A 57 48.42 -1.34 -12.48
C LEU A 57 49.47 -0.23 -12.35
N ARG A 58 49.09 0.94 -11.83
CA ARG A 58 49.97 2.10 -11.63
C ARG A 58 50.63 2.16 -10.25
N ALA A 59 50.14 1.40 -9.29
CA ALA A 59 50.61 1.44 -7.92
C ALA A 59 52.01 0.80 -7.79
N LYS A 60 52.97 1.55 -7.25
CA LYS A 60 54.30 1.02 -6.90
C LYS A 60 54.35 0.37 -5.51
N LYS A 61 53.43 0.78 -4.62
CA LYS A 61 53.22 0.26 -3.25
C LYS A 61 51.73 -0.05 -3.08
N HIS A 62 51.37 -0.92 -2.14
CA HIS A 62 49.97 -1.29 -1.83
C HIS A 62 49.21 -1.98 -2.99
N LYS A 63 49.91 -2.65 -3.91
CA LYS A 63 49.25 -3.44 -4.98
C LYS A 63 48.26 -4.47 -4.42
N LEU A 64 48.65 -5.15 -3.35
CA LEU A 64 47.79 -6.14 -2.70
C LEU A 64 46.48 -5.53 -2.17
N PHE A 65 46.54 -4.30 -1.64
CA PHE A 65 45.35 -3.56 -1.21
C PHE A 65 44.39 -3.29 -2.38
N PHE A 66 44.90 -2.79 -3.51
CA PHE A 66 44.05 -2.55 -4.69
C PHE A 66 43.50 -3.85 -5.30
N ALA A 67 44.26 -4.95 -5.25
CA ALA A 67 43.77 -6.26 -5.67
C ALA A 67 42.58 -6.69 -4.80
N TYR A 68 42.71 -6.65 -3.47
CA TYR A 68 41.62 -7.02 -2.57
C TYR A 68 40.40 -6.11 -2.69
N ILE A 69 40.59 -4.78 -2.78
CA ILE A 69 39.47 -3.85 -2.88
C ILE A 69 38.74 -3.94 -4.23
N SER A 70 39.40 -4.43 -5.29
CA SER A 70 38.76 -4.66 -6.60
C SER A 70 37.76 -5.81 -6.58
N ILE A 71 37.88 -6.75 -5.65
CA ILE A 71 36.97 -7.89 -5.54
C ILE A 71 35.56 -7.42 -5.19
N ILE A 72 35.42 -6.34 -4.39
CA ILE A 72 34.12 -5.83 -3.95
C ILE A 72 33.22 -5.42 -5.14
N PRO A 73 33.60 -4.46 -6.00
CA PRO A 73 32.75 -4.09 -7.15
C PRO A 73 32.57 -5.23 -8.15
N LEU A 74 33.55 -6.14 -8.28
CA LEU A 74 33.38 -7.33 -9.12
C LEU A 74 32.28 -8.25 -8.58
N CYS A 75 32.27 -8.52 -7.28
CA CYS A 75 31.22 -9.31 -6.64
C CYS A 75 29.86 -8.61 -6.74
N LEU A 76 29.82 -7.28 -6.60
CA LEU A 76 28.57 -6.52 -6.78
C LEU A 76 28.05 -6.61 -8.22
N CYS A 77 28.94 -6.51 -9.24
CA CYS A 77 28.53 -6.67 -10.65
C CYS A 77 27.88 -8.05 -10.88
N ILE A 78 28.50 -9.11 -10.34
CA ILE A 78 27.97 -10.47 -10.40
C ILE A 78 26.63 -10.54 -9.66
N GLY A 79 26.54 -9.90 -8.49
CA GLY A 79 25.32 -9.79 -7.71
C GLY A 79 24.17 -9.10 -8.45
N GLU A 80 24.44 -8.02 -9.19
CA GLU A 80 23.45 -7.29 -10.00
C GLU A 80 22.90 -8.17 -11.13
N ILE A 81 23.80 -8.84 -11.88
CA ILE A 81 23.39 -9.78 -12.93
C ILE A 81 22.58 -10.92 -12.32
N TRP A 82 23.05 -11.48 -11.21
CA TRP A 82 22.37 -12.58 -10.54
C TRP A 82 21.00 -12.15 -10.03
N GLY A 83 20.90 -10.98 -9.40
CA GLY A 83 19.65 -10.39 -8.92
C GLY A 83 18.68 -10.07 -10.04
N TYR A 84 19.17 -9.66 -11.22
CA TYR A 84 18.35 -9.47 -12.42
C TYR A 84 17.69 -10.78 -12.87
N PHE A 85 18.44 -11.88 -12.91
CA PHE A 85 17.91 -13.19 -13.31
C PHE A 85 17.08 -13.89 -12.22
N HIS A 86 17.33 -13.60 -10.94
CA HIS A 86 16.65 -14.20 -9.80
C HIS A 86 15.66 -13.26 -9.13
N GLN A 87 15.21 -12.22 -9.85
CA GLN A 87 14.02 -11.50 -9.41
C GLN A 87 12.89 -12.52 -9.26
N PRO A 88 12.12 -12.46 -8.16
CA PRO A 88 10.94 -13.30 -8.04
C PRO A 88 10.05 -13.00 -9.24
N GLN A 89 10.02 -13.91 -10.22
CA GLN A 89 9.08 -13.80 -11.30
C GLN A 89 7.69 -13.91 -10.69
N SER A 90 6.85 -12.94 -11.02
CA SER A 90 5.43 -13.07 -10.72
C SER A 90 4.96 -14.37 -11.34
N THR A 91 4.54 -15.32 -10.51
CA THR A 91 3.92 -16.57 -10.96
C THR A 91 2.53 -16.32 -11.54
N ASN A 92 2.12 -15.05 -11.69
CA ASN A 92 0.86 -14.71 -12.32
C ASN A 92 0.90 -15.14 -13.79
N LYS A 93 0.05 -16.10 -14.11
CA LYS A 93 -0.25 -16.53 -15.48
C LYS A 93 -0.73 -15.36 -16.35
N CYS A 94 -1.19 -14.28 -15.74
CA CYS A 94 -1.77 -13.15 -16.43
C CYS A 94 -0.74 -12.09 -16.79
N GLN A 95 -0.66 -11.74 -18.07
CA GLN A 95 0.23 -10.70 -18.60
C GLN A 95 -0.45 -9.34 -18.51
N MET A 96 -0.20 -8.61 -17.42
CA MET A 96 -0.85 -7.33 -17.14
C MET A 96 -0.33 -6.20 -18.00
N GLN A 97 -1.25 -5.45 -18.60
CA GLN A 97 -1.01 -4.16 -19.24
C GLN A 97 -1.95 -3.11 -18.65
N SER A 98 -1.46 -1.88 -18.48
CA SER A 98 -2.24 -0.78 -17.91
C SER A 98 -2.16 0.45 -18.81
N PHE A 99 -3.31 1.01 -19.14
CA PHE A 99 -3.48 2.16 -20.01
C PHE A 99 -4.27 3.27 -19.31
N GLY A 100 -4.25 4.46 -19.90
CA GLY A 100 -4.94 5.64 -19.40
C GLY A 100 -4.05 6.54 -18.55
N ASN A 101 -4.59 7.70 -18.19
CA ASN A 101 -3.88 8.73 -17.43
C ASN A 101 -3.82 8.45 -15.92
N TYR A 102 -4.39 7.34 -15.44
CA TYR A 102 -4.19 6.86 -14.06
C TYR A 102 -2.71 6.77 -13.69
N ASN A 103 -1.88 6.23 -14.59
CA ASN A 103 -0.45 6.02 -14.33
C ASN A 103 0.38 7.31 -14.28
N THR A 104 -0.12 8.42 -14.82
CA THR A 104 0.63 9.67 -14.95
C THR A 104 0.08 10.78 -14.07
N ASP A 105 -1.24 10.89 -13.97
CA ASP A 105 -1.91 12.10 -13.49
C ASP A 105 -2.72 11.86 -12.22
N TYR A 106 -2.89 10.60 -11.79
CA TYR A 106 -3.76 10.32 -10.65
C TYR A 106 -3.07 10.46 -9.30
N VAL A 107 -1.80 10.06 -9.16
CA VAL A 107 -1.13 9.98 -7.84
C VAL A 107 -0.24 11.20 -7.58
N ALA A 108 -0.42 11.82 -6.41
CA ALA A 108 0.44 12.86 -5.86
C ALA A 108 1.09 12.42 -4.55
N ARG A 109 2.18 13.10 -4.18
CA ARG A 109 2.80 12.95 -2.86
C ARG A 109 1.93 13.58 -1.79
N ASP A 110 1.90 12.95 -0.62
CA ASP A 110 1.19 13.44 0.55
C ASP A 110 2.08 13.34 1.80
N PHE A 111 1.99 14.32 2.69
CA PHE A 111 2.85 14.35 3.88
C PHE A 111 2.35 13.47 5.02
N ILE A 112 1.05 13.15 5.06
CA ILE A 112 0.39 12.36 6.12
C ILE A 112 0.45 10.88 5.77
N THR A 113 0.02 10.55 4.55
CA THR A 113 -0.18 9.17 4.06
C THR A 113 0.96 8.69 3.15
N GLY A 114 1.83 9.60 2.72
CA GLY A 114 2.93 9.35 1.78
C GLY A 114 2.55 9.70 0.34
N TYR A 115 1.36 9.31 -0.08
CA TYR A 115 0.81 9.55 -1.42
C TYR A 115 -0.72 9.49 -1.37
N LYS A 116 -1.41 10.23 -2.24
CA LYS A 116 -2.88 10.24 -2.40
C LYS A 116 -3.25 10.58 -3.85
N ALA A 117 -4.53 10.69 -4.20
CA ALA A 117 -4.89 11.21 -5.51
C ALA A 117 -4.66 12.71 -5.66
N ASN A 118 -4.31 13.15 -6.87
CA ASN A 118 -4.34 14.56 -7.23
C ASN A 118 -5.76 15.12 -7.03
N PRO A 119 -5.92 16.33 -6.47
CA PRO A 119 -7.21 16.99 -6.36
C PRO A 119 -7.95 17.13 -7.69
N ASN A 120 -9.28 17.07 -7.66
CA ASN A 120 -10.17 17.40 -8.78
C ASN A 120 -9.79 16.72 -10.11
N THR A 121 -9.34 15.47 -10.03
CA THR A 121 -8.81 14.72 -11.17
C THR A 121 -9.80 13.67 -11.63
N LYS A 122 -9.96 13.53 -12.95
CA LYS A 122 -10.60 12.37 -13.57
C LYS A 122 -9.53 11.55 -14.27
N ALA A 123 -9.31 10.34 -13.79
CA ALA A 123 -8.27 9.45 -14.29
C ALA A 123 -8.91 8.17 -14.85
N GLN A 124 -8.74 7.93 -16.14
CA GLN A 124 -9.06 6.66 -16.76
C GLN A 124 -7.99 5.64 -16.38
N SER A 125 -8.42 4.48 -15.91
CA SER A 125 -7.59 3.30 -15.70
C SER A 125 -8.19 2.14 -16.46
N LYS A 126 -7.44 1.66 -17.46
CA LYS A 126 -7.79 0.46 -18.21
C LYS A 126 -6.75 -0.60 -17.96
N ARG A 127 -7.16 -1.77 -17.47
CA ARG A 127 -6.29 -2.91 -17.20
C ARG A 127 -6.66 -4.07 -18.11
N MET A 128 -5.64 -4.69 -18.71
CA MET A 128 -5.80 -5.79 -19.65
C MET A 128 -4.89 -6.98 -19.27
N SER A 129 -5.32 -8.19 -19.67
CA SER A 129 -4.54 -9.42 -19.62
C SER A 129 -4.47 -10.03 -21.02
N GLY A 130 -3.37 -9.81 -21.74
CA GLY A 130 -3.35 -10.06 -23.19
C GLY A 130 -4.39 -9.18 -23.88
N ASP A 131 -5.31 -9.78 -24.64
CA ASP A 131 -6.38 -9.05 -25.34
C ASP A 131 -7.66 -8.87 -24.51
N GLU A 132 -7.72 -9.47 -23.31
CA GLU A 132 -8.89 -9.40 -22.43
C GLU A 132 -8.86 -8.16 -21.55
N VAL A 133 -9.97 -7.42 -21.51
CA VAL A 133 -10.14 -6.27 -20.61
C VAL A 133 -10.53 -6.79 -19.22
N ILE A 134 -9.67 -6.55 -18.23
CA ILE A 134 -9.96 -6.82 -16.82
C ILE A 134 -10.94 -5.76 -16.31
N TYR A 135 -10.65 -4.49 -16.57
CA TYR A 135 -11.54 -3.37 -16.31
C TYR A 135 -11.16 -2.13 -17.13
N ASP A 136 -12.11 -1.22 -17.31
CA ASP A 136 -11.93 0.11 -17.90
C ASP A 136 -12.82 1.09 -17.14
N VAL A 137 -12.21 1.86 -16.23
CA VAL A 137 -12.93 2.68 -15.25
C VAL A 137 -12.39 4.09 -15.16
N ILE A 138 -13.21 5.00 -14.63
CA ILE A 138 -12.81 6.38 -14.35
C ILE A 138 -12.82 6.59 -12.84
N TYR A 139 -11.67 6.95 -12.29
CA TYR A 139 -11.55 7.42 -10.92
C TYR A 139 -11.71 8.94 -10.88
N GLU A 140 -12.62 9.42 -10.05
CA GLU A 140 -12.84 10.85 -9.83
C GLU A 140 -12.49 11.23 -8.39
N SER A 141 -11.51 12.11 -8.21
CA SER A 141 -11.14 12.66 -6.91
C SER A 141 -11.78 14.03 -6.66
N GLY A 142 -12.09 14.31 -5.40
CA GLY A 142 -12.53 15.61 -4.90
C GLY A 142 -11.38 16.59 -4.72
N GLU A 143 -11.70 17.79 -4.21
CA GLU A 143 -10.73 18.85 -3.94
C GLU A 143 -9.66 18.43 -2.90
N ASN A 144 -10.05 17.57 -1.97
CA ASN A 144 -9.17 16.98 -0.94
C ASN A 144 -8.29 15.83 -1.49
N GLY A 145 -8.52 15.36 -2.72
CA GLY A 145 -7.85 14.20 -3.30
C GLY A 145 -8.43 12.85 -2.89
N TYR A 146 -9.58 12.81 -2.20
CA TYR A 146 -10.31 11.57 -1.90
C TYR A 146 -11.28 11.22 -3.03
N ARG A 147 -11.56 9.93 -3.24
CA ARG A 147 -12.49 9.50 -4.29
C ARG A 147 -13.90 10.00 -4.00
N LYS A 148 -14.58 10.53 -5.01
CA LYS A 148 -15.98 10.95 -4.91
C LYS A 148 -16.90 9.73 -4.88
N THR A 149 -17.91 9.79 -4.02
CA THR A 149 -19.05 8.87 -4.01
C THR A 149 -20.25 9.59 -4.66
N PRO A 150 -20.68 9.22 -5.88
CA PRO A 150 -21.63 10.01 -6.68
C PRO A 150 -22.96 10.32 -6.00
N ASN A 151 -23.50 9.38 -5.24
CA ASN A 151 -24.80 9.52 -4.56
C ASN A 151 -24.67 10.04 -3.11
N SER A 152 -23.49 10.50 -2.68
CA SER A 152 -23.25 11.02 -1.32
C SER A 152 -24.11 12.25 -1.04
N ASN A 153 -24.80 12.27 0.09
CA ASN A 153 -25.60 13.43 0.50
C ASN A 153 -24.72 14.42 1.26
N ALA A 154 -24.12 15.36 0.53
CA ALA A 154 -23.21 16.36 1.08
C ALA A 154 -23.86 17.28 2.14
N ASN A 155 -25.19 17.37 2.19
CA ASN A 155 -25.92 18.18 3.16
C ASN A 155 -26.31 17.40 4.43
N SER A 156 -26.06 16.08 4.49
CA SER A 156 -26.37 15.28 5.66
C SER A 156 -25.34 15.47 6.76
N GLN A 157 -25.82 15.65 7.99
CA GLN A 157 -24.98 15.65 9.19
C GLN A 157 -24.75 14.23 9.76
N LYS A 158 -25.32 13.19 9.13
CA LYS A 158 -24.99 11.79 9.41
C LYS A 158 -23.92 11.35 8.42
N CYS A 159 -22.75 11.01 8.94
CA CYS A 159 -21.58 10.73 8.13
C CYS A 159 -21.12 9.30 8.30
N ILE A 160 -20.71 8.69 7.19
CA ILE A 160 -20.03 7.40 7.17
C ILE A 160 -18.63 7.64 6.63
N VAL A 161 -17.63 7.32 7.46
CA VAL A 161 -16.22 7.43 7.10
C VAL A 161 -15.70 6.03 6.80
N LEU A 162 -15.14 5.85 5.61
CA LEU A 162 -14.58 4.58 5.15
C LEU A 162 -13.06 4.70 5.08
N PHE A 163 -12.37 3.86 5.82
CA PHE A 163 -10.93 3.71 5.79
C PHE A 163 -10.55 2.35 5.20
N GLY A 164 -9.41 2.28 4.53
CA GLY A 164 -8.88 1.04 4.00
C GLY A 164 -8.00 1.31 2.79
N ASP A 165 -8.02 0.39 1.84
CA ASP A 165 -7.07 0.37 0.72
C ASP A 165 -7.74 0.48 -0.66
N SER A 166 -7.21 -0.26 -1.65
CA SER A 166 -7.77 -0.40 -2.98
C SER A 166 -9.18 -1.03 -2.97
N PHE A 167 -9.53 -1.83 -1.96
CA PHE A 167 -10.88 -2.41 -1.82
C PHE A 167 -11.87 -1.29 -1.49
N THR A 168 -11.53 -0.47 -0.49
CA THR A 168 -12.37 0.63 -0.02
C THR A 168 -12.47 1.75 -1.02
N THR A 169 -11.36 2.07 -1.69
CA THR A 169 -11.36 3.07 -2.76
C THR A 169 -12.18 2.58 -3.97
N GLY A 170 -12.33 1.28 -4.17
CA GLY A 170 -13.05 0.68 -5.30
C GLY A 170 -12.18 0.51 -6.55
N GLU A 171 -10.96 0.00 -6.42
CA GLU A 171 -10.10 -0.29 -7.56
C GLU A 171 -10.80 -1.20 -8.57
N GLY A 172 -10.76 -0.80 -9.84
CA GLY A 172 -11.29 -1.54 -10.98
C GLY A 172 -12.81 -1.52 -11.12
N VAL A 173 -13.53 -0.74 -10.31
CA VAL A 173 -14.99 -0.51 -10.45
C VAL A 173 -15.31 0.97 -10.64
N GLN A 174 -16.46 1.28 -11.24
CA GLN A 174 -16.93 2.65 -11.41
C GLN A 174 -17.33 3.30 -10.09
N GLY A 175 -17.51 4.63 -10.08
CA GLY A 175 -17.88 5.38 -8.88
C GLY A 175 -19.20 4.93 -8.26
N ASP A 176 -20.15 4.49 -9.10
CA ASP A 176 -21.47 3.95 -8.78
C ASP A 176 -21.48 2.43 -8.51
N GLU A 177 -20.30 1.82 -8.42
CA GLU A 177 -20.12 0.39 -8.12
C GLU A 177 -19.30 0.15 -6.85
N THR A 178 -18.99 1.21 -6.10
CA THR A 178 -18.18 1.16 -4.88
C THR A 178 -19.02 0.75 -3.66
N LEU A 179 -18.35 0.21 -2.62
CA LEU A 179 -18.96 -0.07 -1.32
C LEU A 179 -19.69 1.16 -0.77
N GLY A 180 -19.05 2.33 -0.82
CA GLY A 180 -19.63 3.58 -0.34
C GLY A 180 -20.87 4.02 -1.11
N PHE A 181 -20.90 3.81 -2.43
CA PHE A 181 -22.07 4.10 -3.24
C PHE A 181 -23.25 3.22 -2.84
N TYR A 182 -23.08 1.89 -2.87
CA TYR A 182 -24.16 0.97 -2.53
C TYR A 182 -24.63 1.12 -1.08
N LEU A 183 -23.72 1.42 -0.15
CA LEU A 183 -24.08 1.64 1.25
C LEU A 183 -25.05 2.82 1.38
N ASN A 184 -24.80 3.92 0.67
CA ASN A 184 -25.73 5.05 0.69
C ASN A 184 -27.02 4.77 -0.09
N GLU A 185 -26.99 3.98 -1.16
CA GLU A 185 -28.21 3.51 -1.85
C GLU A 185 -29.13 2.76 -0.88
N TYR A 186 -28.61 1.77 -0.16
CA TYR A 186 -29.40 1.01 0.81
C TYR A 186 -29.89 1.86 1.98
N LEU A 187 -29.12 2.88 2.37
CA LEU A 187 -29.52 3.88 3.36
C LEU A 187 -30.38 5.01 2.77
N LYS A 188 -30.92 4.86 1.55
CA LYS A 188 -31.83 5.81 0.90
C LYS A 188 -31.25 7.23 0.79
N HIS A 189 -29.96 7.33 0.48
CA HIS A 189 -29.19 8.56 0.33
C HIS A 189 -29.21 9.47 1.58
N SER A 190 -29.36 8.88 2.76
CA SER A 190 -29.50 9.65 4.01
C SER A 190 -28.17 10.07 4.64
N HIS A 191 -27.02 9.62 4.10
CA HIS A 191 -25.71 9.86 4.70
C HIS A 191 -24.75 10.61 3.76
N LYS A 192 -23.85 11.37 4.37
CA LYS A 192 -22.63 11.88 3.74
C LYS A 192 -21.58 10.77 3.79
N ILE A 193 -21.15 10.28 2.63
CA ILE A 193 -20.12 9.25 2.51
C ILE A 193 -18.76 9.91 2.30
N ILE A 194 -17.80 9.56 3.15
CA ILE A 194 -16.42 10.07 3.13
C ILE A 194 -15.48 8.88 2.94
N ASN A 195 -14.95 8.72 1.74
CA ASN A 195 -14.03 7.63 1.42
C ASN A 195 -12.57 8.08 1.58
N LEU A 196 -11.94 7.67 2.68
CA LEU A 196 -10.54 7.97 2.99
C LEU A 196 -9.59 6.82 2.61
N GLY A 197 -10.11 5.77 1.97
CA GLY A 197 -9.33 4.66 1.43
C GLY A 197 -8.62 5.04 0.12
N PHE A 198 -7.45 4.45 -0.09
CA PHE A 198 -6.67 4.66 -1.30
C PHE A 198 -5.84 3.44 -1.67
N HIS A 199 -5.52 3.30 -2.96
CA HIS A 199 -4.79 2.16 -3.50
C HIS A 199 -3.52 1.85 -2.70
N GLY A 200 -3.39 0.62 -2.22
CA GLY A 200 -2.18 0.15 -1.53
C GLY A 200 -1.97 0.68 -0.11
N TYR A 201 -2.95 1.38 0.49
CA TYR A 201 -2.93 1.75 1.90
C TYR A 201 -3.03 0.54 2.84
N GLY A 202 -2.83 0.79 4.12
CA GLY A 202 -3.11 -0.11 5.23
C GLY A 202 -3.48 0.70 6.49
N PRO A 203 -3.48 0.06 7.67
CA PRO A 203 -4.03 0.65 8.87
C PRO A 203 -3.14 1.78 9.40
N HIS A 204 -1.85 1.78 9.06
CA HIS A 204 -0.94 2.88 9.36
C HIS A 204 -1.30 4.17 8.62
N GLN A 205 -1.78 4.12 7.38
CA GLN A 205 -2.33 5.32 6.74
C GLN A 205 -3.63 5.78 7.42
N ALA A 206 -4.53 4.85 7.74
CA ALA A 206 -5.78 5.18 8.43
C ALA A 206 -5.53 5.86 9.78
N LEU A 207 -4.61 5.32 10.60
CA LEU A 207 -4.23 5.93 11.87
C LEU A 207 -3.53 7.28 11.68
N ALA A 208 -2.67 7.44 10.68
CA ALA A 208 -2.03 8.72 10.39
C ALA A 208 -3.06 9.79 10.00
N LEU A 209 -4.10 9.44 9.25
CA LEU A 209 -5.21 10.34 8.93
C LEU A 209 -5.94 10.77 10.21
N LEU A 210 -6.27 9.83 11.10
CA LEU A 210 -6.92 10.11 12.39
C LEU A 210 -6.06 10.98 13.33
N GLN A 211 -4.74 10.78 13.33
CA GLN A 211 -3.80 11.58 14.13
C GLN A 211 -3.37 12.90 13.47
N SER A 212 -3.93 13.22 12.30
CA SER A 212 -3.76 14.48 11.59
C SER A 212 -5.04 15.33 11.67
N THR A 213 -5.12 16.43 10.91
CA THR A 213 -6.36 17.22 10.74
C THR A 213 -7.28 16.67 9.64
N ALA A 214 -6.82 15.69 8.86
CA ALA A 214 -7.48 15.28 7.63
C ALA A 214 -8.90 14.73 7.87
N VAL A 215 -9.12 13.97 8.94
CA VAL A 215 -10.44 13.41 9.24
C VAL A 215 -11.38 14.52 9.71
N GLN A 216 -10.93 15.38 10.63
CA GLN A 216 -11.75 16.47 11.18
C GLN A 216 -12.14 17.49 10.11
N GLU A 217 -11.25 17.76 9.14
CA GLU A 217 -11.56 18.61 7.98
C GLU A 217 -12.71 18.06 7.13
N GLN A 218 -12.89 16.73 7.07
CA GLN A 218 -13.98 16.10 6.33
C GLN A 218 -15.26 15.94 7.15
N THR A 219 -15.14 15.91 8.47
CA THR A 219 -16.24 15.61 9.39
C THR A 219 -16.69 16.79 10.25
N ASN A 220 -16.23 18.01 9.96
CA ASN A 220 -16.53 19.21 10.76
C ASN A 220 -18.01 19.60 10.80
N ASP A 221 -18.78 19.20 9.80
CA ASP A 221 -20.23 19.40 9.66
C ASP A 221 -21.06 18.19 10.10
N CYS A 222 -20.40 17.11 10.54
CA CYS A 222 -21.05 15.87 10.97
C CYS A 222 -21.47 15.95 12.45
N GLN A 223 -22.69 15.49 12.75
CA GLN A 223 -23.20 15.32 14.12
C GLN A 223 -23.20 13.85 14.57
N LYS A 224 -23.38 12.92 13.63
CA LYS A 224 -23.32 11.47 13.88
C LYS A 224 -22.34 10.84 12.92
N ILE A 225 -21.37 10.09 13.44
CA ILE A 225 -20.31 9.48 12.63
C ILE A 225 -20.28 7.98 12.87
N ILE A 226 -20.24 7.22 11.79
CA ILE A 226 -19.93 5.79 11.79
C ILE A 226 -18.65 5.60 10.99
N ALA A 227 -17.65 4.95 11.58
CA ALA A 227 -16.34 4.75 10.96
C ALA A 227 -16.09 3.27 10.70
N PHE A 228 -15.90 2.91 9.43
CA PHE A 228 -15.53 1.56 9.01
C PHE A 228 -14.06 1.51 8.59
N TYR A 229 -13.37 0.44 8.97
CA TYR A 229 -12.07 0.08 8.40
C TYR A 229 -12.18 -1.26 7.69
N GLU A 230 -11.99 -1.26 6.37
CA GLU A 230 -11.94 -2.49 5.57
C GLU A 230 -10.49 -2.97 5.43
N SER A 231 -10.28 -4.19 5.92
CA SER A 231 -8.99 -4.84 6.01
C SER A 231 -8.93 -6.11 5.19
N ILE A 232 -7.73 -6.40 4.69
CA ILE A 232 -7.35 -7.73 4.18
C ILE A 232 -6.22 -8.29 5.06
N PRO A 233 -6.00 -9.62 5.15
CA PRO A 233 -4.97 -10.20 6.00
C PRO A 233 -3.56 -9.63 5.77
N GLN A 234 -3.23 -9.31 4.53
CA GLN A 234 -1.95 -8.75 4.10
C GLN A 234 -1.70 -7.34 4.66
N HIS A 235 -2.69 -6.68 5.27
CA HIS A 235 -2.46 -5.42 5.96
C HIS A 235 -1.51 -5.53 7.17
N ILE A 236 -1.31 -6.73 7.74
CA ILE A 236 -0.23 -6.97 8.71
C ILE A 236 1.13 -6.67 8.04
N GLU A 237 1.37 -7.23 6.86
CA GLU A 237 2.60 -6.99 6.09
C GLU A 237 2.76 -5.49 5.77
N ARG A 238 1.68 -4.83 5.33
CA ARG A 238 1.70 -3.39 4.95
C ARG A 238 2.01 -2.49 6.14
N ALA A 239 1.36 -2.73 7.30
CA ALA A 239 1.60 -1.99 8.53
C ALA A 239 3.07 -2.02 8.98
N ASN A 240 3.76 -3.10 8.64
CA ASN A 240 5.17 -3.31 8.96
C ASN A 240 6.14 -2.82 7.88
N GLY A 241 5.63 -2.17 6.82
CA GLY A 241 6.44 -1.50 5.79
C GLY A 241 7.13 -2.42 4.80
N PHE A 242 6.57 -3.62 4.59
CA PHE A 242 7.06 -4.59 3.60
C PHE A 242 6.46 -4.38 2.20
N SER A 243 5.48 -3.47 2.04
CA SER A 243 4.91 -3.10 0.76
C SER A 243 5.98 -2.50 -0.19
N PRO A 244 6.28 -3.15 -1.33
CA PRO A 244 7.35 -2.68 -2.23
C PRO A 244 7.01 -1.35 -2.91
N TRP A 245 5.72 -1.11 -3.20
CA TRP A 245 5.20 0.10 -3.85
C TRP A 245 5.21 1.32 -2.92
N GLU A 246 5.26 1.11 -1.62
CA GLU A 246 5.02 2.18 -0.67
C GLU A 246 6.16 3.20 -0.62
N ASP A 247 5.80 4.48 -0.66
CA ASP A 247 6.75 5.58 -0.47
C ASP A 247 7.28 5.55 0.98
N ARG A 248 8.55 5.90 1.17
CA ARG A 248 9.14 6.11 2.51
C ARG A 248 8.55 7.31 3.25
N ASN A 249 7.79 8.14 2.56
CA ASN A 249 6.95 9.15 3.17
C ASN A 249 5.69 8.59 3.82
N ALA A 250 5.32 7.33 3.53
CA ALA A 250 4.21 6.67 4.20
C ALA A 250 4.48 6.62 5.71
N PRO A 251 3.42 6.75 6.52
CA PRO A 251 3.56 6.80 7.97
C PRO A 251 4.11 5.48 8.50
N ARG A 252 5.00 5.56 9.48
CA ARG A 252 5.62 4.42 10.14
C ARG A 252 5.35 4.53 11.62
N PHE A 253 4.90 3.42 12.18
CA PHE A 253 4.59 3.29 13.59
C PHE A 253 5.49 2.27 14.25
N ARG A 254 5.68 2.44 15.55
CA ARG A 254 6.32 1.46 16.43
C ARG A 254 5.42 1.24 17.63
N LEU A 255 5.34 -0.02 18.06
CA LEU A 255 4.77 -0.38 19.35
C LEU A 255 5.88 -0.37 20.40
N SER A 256 5.76 0.44 21.43
CA SER A 256 6.69 0.50 22.57
C SER A 256 5.89 0.66 23.86
N ASP A 257 6.07 -0.27 24.80
CA ASP A 257 5.38 -0.30 26.09
C ASP A 257 3.85 -0.20 25.98
N GLY A 258 3.27 -0.91 25.01
CA GLY A 258 1.82 -0.90 24.75
C GLY A 258 1.30 0.36 24.06
N LYS A 259 2.17 1.30 23.69
CA LYS A 259 1.81 2.55 23.02
C LYS A 259 2.27 2.56 21.57
N ILE A 260 1.43 3.13 20.70
CA ILE A 260 1.74 3.34 19.29
C ILE A 260 2.35 4.73 19.10
N GLU A 261 3.56 4.77 18.53
CA GLU A 261 4.30 6.00 18.25
C GLU A 261 4.51 6.19 16.74
N TRP A 262 4.17 7.36 16.21
CA TRP A 262 4.43 7.75 14.81
C TRP A 262 5.89 8.22 14.62
N ILE A 263 6.79 7.27 14.33
CA ILE A 263 8.25 7.47 14.36
C ILE A 263 8.84 8.30 13.20
N ASN A 264 8.06 8.58 12.16
CA ASN A 264 8.51 9.38 11.01
C ASN A 264 7.59 10.57 10.70
N LYS A 265 6.81 11.03 11.70
CA LYS A 265 5.96 12.22 11.59
C LYS A 265 6.77 13.46 11.22
N GLU A 266 7.91 13.65 11.88
CA GLU A 266 8.85 14.74 11.59
C GLU A 266 9.99 14.29 10.66
N LYS A 267 10.16 15.00 9.55
CA LYS A 267 11.20 14.70 8.55
C LYS A 267 12.40 15.63 8.73
N ASN A 268 13.40 15.19 9.49
CA ASN A 268 14.67 15.90 9.58
C ASN A 268 15.52 15.76 8.29
N LEU A 269 16.56 16.58 8.13
CA LEU A 269 17.42 16.57 6.93
C LEU A 269 18.03 15.18 6.65
N TRP A 270 18.43 14.46 7.70
CA TRP A 270 18.98 13.11 7.62
C TRP A 270 17.99 12.09 7.04
N SER A 271 16.72 12.16 7.45
CA SER A 271 15.65 11.31 6.91
C SER A 271 15.45 11.56 5.41
N LYS A 272 15.45 12.84 4.98
CA LYS A 272 15.33 13.23 3.56
C LYS A 272 16.50 12.70 2.73
N LEU A 273 17.73 12.80 3.25
CA LEU A 273 18.92 12.30 2.57
C LEU A 273 18.92 10.76 2.49
N LYS A 274 18.62 10.07 3.60
CA LYS A 274 18.49 8.61 3.65
C LYS A 274 17.43 8.10 2.67
N ASN A 275 16.31 8.82 2.53
CA ASN A 275 15.24 8.46 1.59
C ASN A 275 15.69 8.61 0.14
N LYS A 276 16.36 9.72 -0.21
CA LYS A 276 16.94 9.90 -1.56
C LYS A 276 17.96 8.81 -1.88
N LEU A 277 18.85 8.48 -0.95
CA LEU A 277 19.86 7.45 -1.14
C LEU A 277 19.21 6.08 -1.37
N PHE A 278 18.26 5.69 -0.51
CA PHE A 278 17.59 4.40 -0.64
C PHE A 278 16.72 4.31 -1.90
N TYR A 279 16.09 5.41 -2.34
CA TYR A 279 15.36 5.43 -3.61
C TYR A 279 16.27 5.09 -4.79
N GLN A 280 17.52 5.59 -4.79
CA GLN A 280 18.49 5.16 -5.81
C GLN A 280 18.86 3.68 -5.61
N LEU A 281 19.13 3.24 -4.37
CA LEU A 281 19.47 1.85 -4.07
C LEU A 281 18.36 0.85 -4.47
N LYS A 282 17.08 1.22 -4.45
CA LYS A 282 16.00 0.36 -4.96
C LYS A 282 16.14 0.00 -6.44
N LYS A 283 16.94 0.73 -7.23
CA LYS A 283 17.25 0.39 -8.63
C LYS A 283 18.35 -0.67 -8.77
N SER A 284 19.00 -1.06 -7.68
CA SER A 284 19.93 -2.20 -7.63
C SER A 284 19.13 -3.48 -7.45
N TYR A 285 19.33 -4.42 -8.38
CA TYR A 285 18.66 -5.72 -8.35
C TYR A 285 19.15 -6.56 -7.18
N PHE A 286 20.46 -6.52 -6.92
CA PHE A 286 21.05 -7.26 -5.82
C PHE A 286 20.60 -6.72 -4.47
N PHE A 287 20.58 -5.39 -4.31
CA PHE A 287 20.10 -4.74 -3.09
C PHE A 287 18.64 -5.07 -2.79
N MET A 288 17.79 -5.08 -3.82
CA MET A 288 16.38 -5.48 -3.70
C MET A 288 16.24 -6.95 -3.31
N TYR A 289 17.06 -7.84 -3.87
CA TYR A 289 17.06 -9.24 -3.49
C TYR A 289 17.41 -9.46 -2.02
N LEU A 290 18.36 -8.68 -1.49
CA LEU A 290 18.80 -8.75 -0.10
C LEU A 290 17.81 -8.12 0.89
N GLN A 291 16.77 -7.42 0.44
CA GLN A 291 15.79 -6.85 1.35
C GLN A 291 15.07 -7.95 2.13
N PRO A 292 14.80 -7.74 3.44
CA PRO A 292 14.02 -8.69 4.22
C PRO A 292 12.66 -8.92 3.58
N ARG A 293 12.32 -10.17 3.33
CA ARG A 293 10.98 -10.57 2.90
C ARG A 293 10.09 -10.75 4.11
N TYR A 294 8.83 -10.39 3.97
CA TYR A 294 7.84 -10.63 5.02
C TYR A 294 7.75 -12.12 5.33
N LYS A 295 7.78 -12.41 6.63
CA LYS A 295 7.51 -13.72 7.22
C LYS A 295 6.63 -13.48 8.44
N PRO A 296 5.47 -14.14 8.57
CA PRO A 296 4.58 -13.95 9.70
C PRO A 296 5.33 -14.10 11.04
N LYS A 297 5.17 -13.11 11.91
CA LYS A 297 5.79 -13.06 13.24
C LYS A 297 4.87 -12.34 14.21
N LYS A 298 4.88 -12.78 15.46
CA LYS A 298 4.10 -12.16 16.54
C LYS A 298 4.31 -10.65 16.61
N ALA A 299 5.55 -10.16 16.50
CA ALA A 299 5.84 -8.72 16.56
C ALA A 299 5.16 -7.90 15.45
N TYR A 300 4.96 -8.49 14.27
CA TYR A 300 4.27 -7.82 13.15
C TYR A 300 2.77 -7.74 13.41
N ASN A 301 2.21 -8.83 13.96
CA ASN A 301 0.82 -8.89 14.41
C ASN A 301 0.58 -7.87 15.53
N ASP A 302 1.46 -7.83 16.54
CA ASP A 302 1.36 -6.94 17.69
C ASP A 302 1.34 -5.46 17.25
N LEU A 303 2.19 -5.06 16.27
CA LEU A 303 2.15 -3.70 15.72
C LEU A 303 0.82 -3.42 15.01
N TYR A 304 0.37 -4.34 14.16
CA TYR A 304 -0.89 -4.20 13.42
C TYR A 304 -2.08 -4.06 14.39
N PHE A 305 -2.17 -4.93 15.42
CA PHE A 305 -3.21 -4.88 16.44
C PHE A 305 -3.15 -3.61 17.27
N GLY A 306 -1.95 -3.19 17.68
CA GLY A 306 -1.77 -1.94 18.41
C GLY A 306 -2.24 -0.73 17.60
N ILE A 307 -2.00 -0.71 16.28
CA ILE A 307 -2.53 0.34 15.38
C ILE A 307 -4.06 0.32 15.39
N LEU A 308 -4.70 -0.84 15.27
CA LEU A 308 -6.17 -0.94 15.31
C LEU A 308 -6.75 -0.49 16.66
N SER A 309 -6.13 -0.88 17.77
CA SER A 309 -6.54 -0.41 19.11
C SER A 309 -6.40 1.11 19.24
N GLU A 310 -5.31 1.70 18.74
CA GLU A 310 -5.12 3.14 18.75
C GLU A 310 -6.11 3.86 17.82
N MET A 311 -6.50 3.24 16.69
CA MET A 311 -7.56 3.76 15.82
C MET A 311 -8.90 3.81 16.53
N ASP A 312 -9.34 2.71 17.16
CA ASP A 312 -10.60 2.67 17.92
C ASP A 312 -10.62 3.70 19.06
N LYS A 313 -9.51 3.80 19.81
CA LYS A 313 -9.35 4.81 20.85
C LYS A 313 -9.45 6.24 20.27
N THR A 314 -8.73 6.52 19.17
CA THR A 314 -8.73 7.86 18.56
C THR A 314 -10.12 8.22 18.01
N LEU A 315 -10.83 7.26 17.42
CA LEU A 315 -12.21 7.43 16.96
C LEU A 315 -13.16 7.76 18.11
N GLN A 316 -13.02 7.09 19.25
CA GLN A 316 -13.83 7.37 20.44
C GLN A 316 -13.55 8.77 20.98
N GLU A 317 -12.27 9.12 21.15
CA GLU A 317 -11.86 10.39 21.74
C GLU A 317 -12.20 11.60 20.85
N GLN A 318 -12.03 11.48 19.53
CA GLN A 318 -12.18 12.62 18.62
C GLN A 318 -13.57 12.72 17.96
N LEU A 319 -14.21 11.59 17.69
CA LEU A 319 -15.44 11.52 16.89
C LEU A 319 -16.61 10.89 17.65
N GLY A 320 -16.42 10.44 18.89
CA GLY A 320 -17.46 9.81 19.69
C GLY A 320 -18.02 8.51 19.09
N THR A 321 -17.21 7.80 18.30
CA THR A 321 -17.62 6.58 17.59
C THR A 321 -16.62 5.44 17.80
N ARG A 322 -17.08 4.20 17.67
CA ARG A 322 -16.22 3.01 17.72
C ARG A 322 -15.70 2.65 16.32
N LEU A 323 -14.59 1.92 16.28
CA LEU A 323 -14.13 1.26 15.08
C LEU A 323 -15.13 0.17 14.66
N HIS A 324 -15.59 0.19 13.41
CA HIS A 324 -16.33 -0.90 12.81
C HIS A 324 -15.40 -1.63 11.84
N PHE A 325 -14.90 -2.80 12.23
CA PHE A 325 -13.86 -3.50 11.49
C PHE A 325 -14.46 -4.49 10.48
N ILE A 326 -14.06 -4.42 9.22
CA ILE A 326 -14.47 -5.37 8.18
C ILE A 326 -13.24 -6.14 7.74
N LEU A 327 -13.28 -7.46 7.80
CA LEU A 327 -12.22 -8.31 7.28
C LEU A 327 -12.70 -9.05 6.03
N ILE A 328 -12.00 -8.84 4.93
CA ILE A 328 -12.08 -9.72 3.77
C ILE A 328 -11.27 -10.97 4.09
N ASP A 329 -11.93 -11.93 4.74
CA ASP A 329 -11.30 -13.14 5.26
C ASP A 329 -11.06 -14.20 4.17
N SER A 330 -10.38 -15.29 4.52
CA SER A 330 -9.91 -16.27 3.54
C SER A 330 -11.04 -16.95 2.79
N HIS A 331 -10.66 -17.38 1.60
CA HIS A 331 -11.51 -18.03 0.64
C HIS A 331 -10.74 -19.14 -0.09
N ASN A 332 -11.40 -19.82 -1.01
CA ASN A 332 -10.87 -20.94 -1.78
C ASN A 332 -9.58 -20.62 -2.58
N LEU A 333 -9.33 -19.34 -2.90
CA LEU A 333 -8.10 -18.88 -3.55
C LEU A 333 -7.02 -18.35 -2.60
N SER A 334 -7.23 -18.36 -1.28
CA SER A 334 -6.27 -17.77 -0.35
C SER A 334 -5.05 -18.65 -0.16
N ASP A 335 -3.87 -18.02 -0.10
CA ASP A 335 -2.63 -18.72 0.18
C ASP A 335 -2.45 -19.02 1.68
N GLU A 336 -1.45 -19.84 2.02
CA GLU A 336 -1.20 -20.25 3.41
C GLU A 336 -0.76 -19.08 4.31
N ARG A 337 -0.15 -18.04 3.74
CA ARG A 337 0.27 -16.86 4.47
C ARG A 337 -0.92 -16.00 4.83
N GLU A 338 -1.83 -15.77 3.87
CA GLU A 338 -3.09 -15.06 4.09
C GLU A 338 -3.92 -15.74 5.18
N LYS A 339 -4.06 -17.07 5.12
CA LYS A 339 -4.74 -17.86 6.16
C LYS A 339 -4.04 -17.78 7.52
N GLN A 340 -2.71 -17.67 7.55
CA GLN A 340 -1.97 -17.52 8.80
C GLN A 340 -2.21 -16.14 9.43
N ASP A 341 -2.12 -15.08 8.63
CA ASP A 341 -2.35 -13.71 9.08
C ASP A 341 -3.80 -13.53 9.53
N GLU A 342 -4.78 -14.07 8.78
CA GLU A 342 -6.18 -14.06 9.17
C GLU A 342 -6.43 -14.79 10.50
N ARG A 343 -5.84 -15.98 10.71
CA ARG A 343 -5.99 -16.71 11.98
C ARG A 343 -5.55 -15.85 13.16
N ALA A 344 -4.46 -15.10 13.02
CA ALA A 344 -4.01 -14.18 14.05
C ALA A 344 -5.02 -13.03 14.27
N ILE A 345 -5.57 -12.45 13.20
CA ILE A 345 -6.58 -11.40 13.28
C ILE A 345 -7.85 -11.91 13.98
N LYS A 346 -8.40 -13.04 13.55
CA LYS A 346 -9.60 -13.65 14.13
C LYS A 346 -9.42 -13.97 15.62
N GLU A 347 -8.26 -14.48 16.01
CA GLU A 347 -7.98 -14.77 17.43
C GLU A 347 -7.89 -13.50 18.28
N TRP A 348 -7.30 -12.43 17.73
CA TRP A 348 -7.24 -11.14 18.42
C TRP A 348 -8.63 -10.47 18.55
N LEU A 349 -9.45 -10.55 17.49
CA LEU A 349 -10.81 -9.98 17.45
C LEU A 349 -11.75 -10.56 18.51
N LYS A 350 -11.60 -11.83 18.89
CA LYS A 350 -12.41 -12.47 19.96
C LYS A 350 -12.32 -11.75 21.31
N ASN A 351 -11.25 -10.99 21.52
CA ASN A 351 -10.99 -10.26 22.76
C ASN A 351 -11.24 -8.74 22.62
N GLN A 352 -11.89 -8.31 21.52
CA GLN A 352 -12.22 -6.91 21.28
C GLN A 352 -13.72 -6.67 21.51
N ASP A 353 -14.06 -5.47 21.94
CA ASP A 353 -15.43 -5.03 22.25
C ASP A 353 -16.02 -4.10 21.18
N PHE A 354 -15.24 -3.71 20.16
CA PHE A 354 -15.73 -2.96 19.01
C PHE A 354 -16.36 -3.89 17.95
N PRO A 355 -17.35 -3.42 17.15
CA PRO A 355 -18.00 -4.25 16.14
C PRO A 355 -17.04 -4.73 15.04
N TYR A 356 -17.15 -6.01 14.64
CA TYR A 356 -16.40 -6.56 13.52
C TYR A 356 -17.24 -7.49 12.63
N PHE A 357 -16.87 -7.58 11.36
CA PHE A 357 -17.59 -8.32 10.31
C PHE A 357 -16.61 -9.12 9.45
N PHE A 358 -17.03 -10.30 9.00
CA PHE A 358 -16.30 -11.12 8.05
C PHE A 358 -17.02 -11.12 6.70
N ALA A 359 -16.28 -10.96 5.60
CA ALA A 359 -16.87 -11.05 4.26
C ALA A 359 -17.59 -12.38 4.05
N SER A 360 -17.03 -13.48 4.56
CA SER A 360 -17.62 -14.82 4.51
C SER A 360 -18.95 -14.96 5.27
N SER A 361 -19.21 -14.12 6.27
CA SER A 361 -20.49 -14.12 7.00
C SER A 361 -21.54 -13.20 6.38
N MET A 362 -21.11 -12.17 5.64
CA MET A 362 -22.00 -11.24 4.94
C MET A 362 -22.41 -11.73 3.55
N ILE A 363 -21.57 -12.54 2.91
CA ILE A 363 -21.77 -13.01 1.54
C ILE A 363 -21.83 -14.53 1.52
N ASN A 364 -23.01 -15.05 1.21
CA ASN A 364 -23.21 -16.48 0.98
C ASN A 364 -22.24 -16.99 -0.08
N ASP A 365 -21.68 -18.18 0.12
CA ASP A 365 -20.72 -18.86 -0.77
C ASP A 365 -19.37 -18.14 -1.03
N PHE A 366 -19.10 -16.98 -0.41
CA PHE A 366 -17.85 -16.23 -0.62
C PHE A 366 -16.59 -17.06 -0.37
N ALA A 367 -16.57 -17.82 0.73
CA ALA A 367 -15.43 -18.65 1.11
C ALA A 367 -15.13 -19.75 0.07
N THR A 368 -16.12 -20.21 -0.71
CA THR A 368 -15.95 -21.28 -1.69
C THR A 368 -15.95 -20.79 -3.14
N ASN A 369 -16.43 -19.57 -3.41
CA ASN A 369 -16.64 -19.05 -4.76
C ASN A 369 -16.10 -17.62 -4.97
N ARG A 370 -14.85 -17.38 -4.54
CA ARG A 370 -14.26 -16.03 -4.56
C ARG A 370 -14.28 -15.32 -5.92
N LEU A 371 -14.13 -16.07 -7.01
CA LEU A 371 -14.05 -15.50 -8.37
C LEU A 371 -15.33 -14.81 -8.81
N LYS A 372 -16.50 -15.26 -8.32
CA LYS A 372 -17.79 -14.61 -8.57
C LYS A 372 -17.85 -13.18 -8.04
N TYR A 373 -17.04 -12.89 -7.02
CA TYR A 373 -16.96 -11.61 -6.31
C TYR A 373 -15.68 -10.83 -6.66
N ALA A 374 -14.89 -11.34 -7.61
CA ALA A 374 -13.71 -10.67 -8.13
C ALA A 374 -14.07 -9.92 -9.42
N ILE A 375 -13.31 -8.88 -9.72
CA ILE A 375 -13.40 -8.20 -11.03
C ILE A 375 -12.98 -9.17 -12.13
N HIS A 376 -11.93 -9.94 -11.89
CA HIS A 376 -11.40 -10.89 -12.86
C HIS A 376 -10.63 -12.02 -12.18
N ALA A 377 -10.40 -13.14 -12.89
CA ALA A 377 -9.52 -14.21 -12.41
C ALA A 377 -8.06 -13.75 -12.20
N CYS A 378 -7.67 -12.65 -12.84
CA CYS A 378 -6.35 -12.03 -12.72
C CYS A 378 -6.31 -10.86 -11.73
N ASP A 379 -7.46 -10.43 -11.23
CA ASP A 379 -7.60 -9.30 -10.35
C ASP A 379 -8.72 -9.56 -9.34
N LEU A 380 -8.30 -9.99 -8.14
CA LEU A 380 -9.21 -10.36 -7.06
C LEU A 380 -9.75 -9.14 -6.30
N HIS A 381 -9.65 -7.90 -6.79
CA HIS A 381 -10.38 -6.80 -6.16
C HIS A 381 -11.91 -7.04 -6.20
N PRO A 382 -12.69 -6.45 -5.27
CA PRO A 382 -14.13 -6.61 -5.23
C PRO A 382 -14.78 -6.07 -6.51
N ASN A 383 -15.69 -6.84 -7.10
CA ASN A 383 -16.56 -6.32 -8.15
C ASN A 383 -17.79 -5.61 -7.56
N ALA A 384 -18.62 -5.03 -8.43
CA ALA A 384 -19.87 -4.37 -8.08
C ALA A 384 -20.79 -5.25 -7.20
N LEU A 385 -20.90 -6.54 -7.52
CA LEU A 385 -21.73 -7.50 -6.76
C LEU A 385 -21.23 -7.65 -5.31
N MET A 386 -19.92 -7.84 -5.12
CA MET A 386 -19.33 -7.94 -3.78
C MET A 386 -19.60 -6.68 -2.96
N ASN A 387 -19.31 -5.51 -3.54
CA ASN A 387 -19.52 -4.22 -2.90
C ASN A 387 -20.98 -4.02 -2.48
N SER A 388 -21.93 -4.37 -3.36
CA SER A 388 -23.37 -4.31 -3.08
C SER A 388 -23.78 -5.22 -1.93
N LEU A 389 -23.31 -6.47 -1.89
CA LEU A 389 -23.68 -7.41 -0.82
C LEU A 389 -23.10 -7.00 0.53
N LEU A 390 -21.83 -6.58 0.59
CA LEU A 390 -21.23 -6.01 1.79
C LEU A 390 -22.04 -4.79 2.27
N ALA A 391 -22.29 -3.84 1.37
CA ALA A 391 -23.05 -2.63 1.68
C ALA A 391 -24.44 -2.94 2.25
N LYS A 392 -25.13 -3.95 1.71
CA LYS A 392 -26.45 -4.36 2.20
C LYS A 392 -26.40 -4.84 3.64
N SER A 393 -25.45 -5.71 3.98
CA SER A 393 -25.29 -6.19 5.37
C SER A 393 -24.92 -5.07 6.34
N LEU A 394 -24.04 -4.14 5.91
CA LEU A 394 -23.67 -3.00 6.74
C LEU A 394 -24.82 -2.00 6.92
N ALA A 395 -25.64 -1.77 5.89
CA ALA A 395 -26.83 -0.93 5.99
C ALA A 395 -27.84 -1.51 7.00
N GLN A 396 -28.08 -2.83 6.93
CA GLN A 396 -28.94 -3.53 7.90
C GLN A 396 -28.43 -3.38 9.33
N PHE A 397 -27.12 -3.50 9.54
CA PHE A 397 -26.50 -3.26 10.84
C PHE A 397 -26.79 -1.83 11.32
N ILE A 398 -26.51 -0.82 10.50
CA ILE A 398 -26.72 0.60 10.84
C ILE A 398 -28.19 0.87 11.22
N GLU A 399 -29.14 0.35 10.45
CA GLU A 399 -30.57 0.49 10.74
C GLU A 399 -30.94 -0.18 12.07
N SER A 400 -30.46 -1.41 12.31
CA SER A 400 -30.75 -2.15 13.56
C SER A 400 -30.13 -1.52 14.82
N SER A 401 -28.95 -0.90 14.69
CA SER A 401 -28.30 -0.19 15.80
C SER A 401 -28.93 1.17 16.08
N ALA A 402 -29.54 1.80 15.08
CA ALA A 402 -30.27 3.05 15.27
C ALA A 402 -31.58 2.84 16.06
N ASP A 403 -32.21 1.68 15.93
CA ASP A 403 -33.47 1.35 16.60
C ASP A 403 -33.29 0.80 18.02
N SER A 404 -32.10 0.29 18.38
CA SER A 404 -31.92 -0.50 19.61
C SER A 404 -31.34 0.25 20.82
N GLY A 405 -30.72 1.44 20.67
CA GLY A 405 -30.19 2.23 21.80
C GLY A 405 -29.03 1.61 22.59
N VAL A 406 -28.86 0.28 22.58
CA VAL A 406 -27.75 -0.54 23.08
C VAL A 406 -27.94 -1.92 22.44
N LEU A 407 -26.91 -2.54 21.85
CA LEU A 407 -26.55 -3.95 22.08
C LEU A 407 -25.36 -4.44 21.21
N ASP A 408 -24.36 -4.89 21.97
CA ASP A 408 -23.46 -6.02 21.84
C ASP A 408 -23.34 -6.80 20.50
N SER A 409 -22.08 -7.05 20.14
CA SER A 409 -21.55 -7.57 18.87
C SER A 409 -21.82 -9.06 18.58
N THR A 410 -22.72 -9.71 19.31
CA THR A 410 -22.86 -11.18 19.29
C THR A 410 -23.95 -11.74 18.36
N HIS A 411 -24.70 -10.89 17.64
CA HIS A 411 -25.90 -11.33 16.93
C HIS A 411 -25.75 -11.84 15.49
N LEU A 412 -24.53 -11.97 14.94
CA LEU A 412 -24.34 -12.48 13.57
C LEU A 412 -23.81 -13.93 13.48
N GLU A 413 -23.43 -14.57 14.58
CA GLU A 413 -22.98 -15.98 14.56
C GLU A 413 -24.13 -17.00 14.61
N SER A 414 -25.35 -16.62 14.97
CA SER A 414 -26.45 -17.58 15.20
C SER A 414 -27.21 -18.02 13.96
N ASN A 415 -27.08 -17.33 12.82
CA ASN A 415 -27.83 -17.65 11.59
C ASN A 415 -27.14 -18.67 10.66
N SER A 416 -25.98 -19.22 11.03
CA SER A 416 -25.27 -20.24 10.25
C SER A 416 -25.52 -21.68 10.70
N ARG A 417 -26.36 -21.93 11.72
CA ARG A 417 -26.69 -23.29 12.23
C ARG A 417 -28.11 -23.76 11.94
N ILE A 418 -28.80 -23.19 10.94
CA ILE A 418 -30.07 -23.72 10.44
C ILE A 418 -30.04 -23.76 8.91
N SER A 419 -29.13 -24.56 8.35
CA SER A 419 -29.30 -25.28 7.07
C SER A 419 -27.99 -25.97 6.67
N GLN A 420 -27.67 -27.07 7.35
CA GLN A 420 -27.15 -28.33 6.79
C GLN A 420 -26.89 -29.33 7.90
#